data_AF-Q09QP1-F1
#
_entry.id   AF-Q09QP1-F1
#
_cell.length_a   1.000
_cell.length_b   1.000
_cell.length_c   1.000
_cell.angle_alpha   90.00
_cell.angle_beta   90.00
_cell.angle_gamma   90.00
#
_symmetry.space_group_name_H-M   'P 1'
#
loop_
_entity.id
_entity.type
_entity.pdbx_description
1 polymer ?
#
loop_
_entity_poly.entity_id
_entity_poly.type
_entity_poly.pdbx_seq_one_letter_code
_entity_poly.pdbx_strand_id
1 'polypeptide(L)' 'KMRKNAFASVCLFGEDNNSTISGIWVWRGHELAFTLSEDWQIDYESYSWKKLDPSSPETKKLVNEYLSWSGDFG' A
#
# COMPACT_ATOMS: atom_id res chain seq x y z
N LYS A 1 -3.25 -4.57 -17.38
CA LYS A 1 -2.91 -3.26 -16.77
C LYS A 1 -3.29 -3.29 -15.29
N MET A 2 -2.34 -2.98 -14.40
CA MET A 2 -2.45 -3.13 -12.95
C MET A 2 -3.75 -2.55 -12.36
N ARG A 3 -4.14 -1.34 -12.77
CA ARG A 3 -5.38 -0.66 -12.33
C ARG A 3 -6.70 -1.44 -12.47
N LYS A 4 -6.74 -2.49 -13.32
CA LYS A 4 -7.94 -3.32 -13.49
C LYS A 4 -8.03 -4.47 -12.48
N ASN A 5 -6.93 -4.78 -11.78
CA ASN A 5 -6.81 -5.96 -10.91
C ASN A 5 -6.22 -5.61 -9.53
N ALA A 6 -5.97 -4.33 -9.27
CA ALA A 6 -5.39 -3.84 -8.05
C ALA A 6 -6.08 -2.53 -7.62
N PHE A 7 -6.13 -2.32 -6.32
CA PHE A 7 -6.61 -1.12 -5.67
C PHE A 7 -5.60 -0.71 -4.60
N ALA A 8 -5.40 0.60 -4.41
CA ALA A 8 -4.53 1.10 -3.38
C ALA A 8 -5.12 2.36 -2.77
N SER A 9 -4.89 2.54 -1.47
CA SER A 9 -5.14 3.80 -0.76
C SER A 9 -3.82 4.25 -0.17
N VAL A 10 -3.28 5.34 -0.70
CA VAL A 10 -1.94 5.85 -0.39
C VAL A 10 -2.08 7.30 0.03
N CYS A 11 -1.46 7.64 1.15
CA CYS A 11 -1.49 8.96 1.75
C CYS A 11 -0.06 9.52 1.83
N LEU A 12 0.05 10.84 1.68
CA LEU A 12 1.26 11.59 1.95
C LEU A 12 1.16 12.13 3.38
N PHE A 13 2.16 11.81 4.20
CA PHE A 13 2.28 12.25 5.58
C PHE A 13 3.49 13.17 5.73
N GLY A 14 3.51 13.97 6.79
CA GLY A 14 4.62 14.86 7.11
C GLY A 14 4.43 16.29 6.62
N GLU A 15 5.54 17.02 6.55
CA GLU A 15 5.58 18.45 6.27
C GLU A 15 6.49 18.73 5.07
N ASP A 16 6.59 20.01 4.69
CA ASP A 16 7.40 20.45 3.56
C ASP A 16 8.88 20.09 3.77
N ASN A 17 9.52 19.46 2.77
CA ASN A 17 10.87 18.87 2.84
C ASN A 17 11.06 17.66 3.79
N ASN A 18 10.02 17.17 4.45
CA ASN A 18 10.06 15.94 5.24
C ASN A 18 8.74 15.15 5.10
N SER A 19 8.51 14.65 3.88
CA SER A 19 7.28 13.94 3.55
C SER A 19 7.52 12.43 3.44
N THR A 20 6.60 11.64 3.96
CA THR A 20 6.63 10.17 3.90
C THR A 20 5.38 9.68 3.20
N ILE A 21 5.54 8.75 2.26
CA ILE A 21 4.43 8.11 1.55
C ILE A 21 4.17 6.76 2.22
N SER A 22 2.93 6.52 2.63
CA SER A 22 2.52 5.22 3.16
C SER A 22 1.08 4.90 2.74
N GLY A 23 0.77 3.61 2.61
CA GLY A 23 -0.52 3.18 2.15
C GLY A 23 -0.69 1.67 2.13
N ILE A 24 -1.93 1.26 1.86
CA ILE A 24 -2.27 -0.15 1.63
C ILE A 24 -2.50 -0.40 0.15
N TRP A 25 -2.12 -1.59 -0.29
CA TRP A 25 -2.37 -2.08 -1.63
C TRP A 25 -3.04 -3.45 -1.56
N VAL A 26 -3.98 -3.67 -2.48
CA VAL A 26 -4.75 -4.91 -2.61
C VAL A 26 -4.74 -5.30 -4.07
N TRP A 27 -4.27 -6.51 -4.37
CA TRP A 27 -4.29 -7.08 -5.71
C TRP A 27 -4.56 -8.58 -5.66
N ARG A 28 -4.84 -9.17 -6.83
CA ARG A 28 -4.99 -10.63 -6.94
C ARG A 28 -3.62 -11.31 -7.04
N GLY A 29 -3.33 -12.21 -6.11
CA GLY A 29 -2.08 -12.97 -6.05
C GLY A 29 -1.54 -13.08 -4.63
N HIS A 30 -0.48 -13.86 -4.44
CA HIS A 30 0.23 -13.97 -3.15
C HIS A 30 1.56 -13.23 -3.13
N GLU A 31 2.17 -13.06 -4.30
CA GLU A 31 3.44 -12.38 -4.51
C GLU A 31 3.23 -10.91 -4.89
N LEU A 32 4.32 -10.14 -4.91
CA LEU A 32 4.31 -8.75 -5.36
C LEU A 32 3.88 -8.67 -6.82
N ALA A 33 2.83 -7.89 -7.10
CA ALA A 33 2.31 -7.75 -8.45
C ALA A 33 3.32 -7.10 -9.42
N PHE A 34 4.28 -6.32 -8.92
CA PHE A 34 5.29 -5.61 -9.72
C PHE A 34 6.26 -6.56 -10.44
N THR A 35 6.50 -7.76 -9.90
CA THR A 35 7.39 -8.74 -10.55
C THR A 35 6.73 -9.45 -11.73
N LEU A 36 5.41 -9.30 -11.91
CA LEU A 36 4.66 -9.96 -12.99
C LEU A 36 4.83 -9.28 -14.36
N SER A 37 5.37 -8.06 -14.41
CA SER A 37 5.56 -7.30 -15.65
C SER A 37 6.66 -6.27 -15.48
N GLU A 38 7.63 -6.25 -16.39
CA GLU A 38 8.74 -5.27 -16.39
C GLU A 38 8.24 -3.82 -16.41
N ASP A 39 7.13 -3.56 -17.11
CA ASP A 39 6.48 -2.24 -17.16
C ASP A 39 6.03 -1.72 -15.77
N TRP A 40 5.90 -2.58 -14.76
CA TRP A 40 5.46 -2.21 -13.40
C TRP A 40 6.63 -2.17 -12.40
N GLN A 41 7.85 -2.44 -12.83
CA GLN A 41 9.03 -2.46 -11.96
C GLN A 41 9.70 -1.09 -11.79
N ILE A 42 9.10 -0.03 -12.33
CA ILE A 42 9.64 1.34 -12.19
C ILE A 42 9.41 1.78 -10.73
N ASP A 43 10.51 2.10 -10.04
CA ASP A 43 10.59 2.69 -8.69
C ASP A 43 9.89 1.93 -7.55
N TYR A 44 9.31 0.76 -7.78
CA TYR A 44 8.66 -0.03 -6.72
C TYR A 44 9.66 -0.46 -5.63
N GLU A 45 10.94 -0.62 -5.97
CA GLU A 45 12.01 -0.98 -5.05
C GLU A 45 12.34 0.10 -4.01
N SER A 46 11.94 1.35 -4.27
CA SER A 46 12.11 2.46 -3.33
C SER A 46 11.11 2.40 -2.16
N TYR A 47 10.13 1.49 -2.21
CA TYR A 47 9.13 1.30 -1.18
C TYR A 47 9.34 -0.02 -0.42
N SER A 48 9.10 0.01 0.89
CA SER A 48 9.10 -1.19 1.72
C SER A 48 7.78 -1.93 1.61
N TRP A 49 7.80 -3.13 1.02
CA TRP A 49 6.61 -3.97 0.89
C TRP A 49 6.53 -5.01 2.00
N LYS A 50 5.41 -5.01 2.73
CA LYS A 50 5.10 -6.04 3.74
C LYS A 50 3.78 -6.71 3.40
N LYS A 51 3.79 -8.04 3.33
CA LYS A 51 2.55 -8.81 3.21
C LYS A 51 1.81 -8.77 4.55
N LEU A 52 0.55 -8.35 4.52
CA LEU A 52 -0.31 -8.26 5.70
C LEU A 52 -1.18 -9.52 5.83
N ASP A 53 -1.45 -9.93 7.07
CA ASP A 53 -2.36 -11.04 7.36
C ASP A 53 -3.78 -10.50 7.61
N PRO A 54 -4.76 -10.80 6.75
CA PRO A 54 -6.14 -10.33 6.91
C PRO A 54 -6.83 -10.86 8.18
N SER A 55 -6.30 -11.92 8.79
CA SER A 55 -6.83 -12.47 10.04
C SER A 55 -6.39 -11.64 11.26
N SER A 56 -5.27 -10.92 11.15
CA SER A 56 -4.72 -10.15 12.26
C SER A 56 -5.59 -8.91 12.58
N PRO A 57 -5.85 -8.63 13.87
CA PRO A 57 -6.58 -7.43 14.29
C PRO A 57 -5.89 -6.13 13.83
N GLU A 58 -4.56 -6.10 13.86
CA GLU A 58 -3.75 -4.95 13.44
C GLU A 58 -3.96 -4.62 11.96
N THR A 59 -3.97 -5.62 11.08
CA THR A 59 -4.22 -5.41 9.65
C THR A 59 -5.62 -4.89 9.41
N LYS A 60 -6.63 -5.41 10.13
CA LYS A 60 -8.01 -4.92 10.00
C LYS A 60 -8.14 -3.45 10.40
N LYS A 61 -7.46 -3.06 11.49
CA LYS A 61 -7.38 -1.66 11.92
C LYS A 61 -6.72 -0.81 10.83
N LEU A 62 -5.51 -1.20 10.40
CA LEU A 62 -4.75 -0.49 9.36
C LEU A 62 -5.56 -0.31 8.06
N VAL A 63 -6.22 -1.37 7.59
CA VAL A 63 -7.04 -1.32 6.38
C VAL A 63 -8.22 -0.36 6.57
N ASN A 64 -8.90 -0.41 7.70
CA ASN A 64 -10.02 0.50 7.97
C ASN A 64 -9.55 1.97 8.01
N GLU A 65 -8.44 2.22 8.69
CA GLU A 65 -7.81 3.55 8.79
C GLU A 65 -7.48 4.10 7.40
N TYR A 66 -6.73 3.35 6.58
CA TYR A 66 -6.34 3.80 5.24
C TYR A 66 -7.48 3.84 4.23
N LEU A 67 -8.57 3.08 4.40
CA LEU A 67 -9.72 3.17 3.49
C LEU A 67 -10.73 4.26 3.89
N SER A 68 -10.87 4.53 5.18
CA SER A 68 -11.76 5.58 5.70
C SER A 68 -11.10 6.95 5.77
N TRP A 69 -9.77 7.02 5.60
CA TRP A 69 -8.95 8.22 5.79
C TRP A 69 -9.16 8.87 7.16
N SER A 70 -9.64 8.10 8.14
CA SER A 70 -10.02 8.54 9.47
C SER A 70 -9.15 7.86 10.54
N GLY A 71 -7.98 7.40 10.14
CA GLY A 71 -7.04 6.69 11.01
C GLY A 71 -6.13 7.60 11.79
N ASP A 72 -5.74 7.12 12.97
CA ASP A 72 -4.71 7.75 13.79
C ASP A 72 -3.34 7.29 13.26
N PHE A 73 -2.85 7.97 12.23
CA PHE A 73 -1.61 7.60 11.53
C PHE A 73 -0.33 8.11 12.21
N GLY A 74 -0.46 8.69 13.40
CA GLY A 74 0.62 9.28 14.18
C GLY A 74 0.08 10.24 15.22
#